data_AF-A0A848IX71-F1
#
_entry.id   AF-A0A848IX71-F1
#
_cell.length_a   1.000
_cell.length_b   1.000
_cell.length_c   1.000
_cell.angle_alpha   90.00
_cell.angle_beta   90.00
_cell.angle_gamma   90.00
#
_symmetry.space_group_name_H-M   'P 1'
#
loop_
_entity.id
_entity.type
_entity.pdbx_description
1 polymer ?
#
loop_
_entity_poly.entity_id
_entity_poly.type
_entity_poly.pdbx_seq_one_letter_code
_entity_poly.pdbx_strand_id
1 'polypeptide(L)' 'MPDFKDLTHEQKDALIVDLVKRLNALEAKLEKNSRNSSKPPSSDGPGRKPKSL' A
#
# COMPACT_ATOMS: atom_id res chain seq x y z
N MET A 1 4.14 6.08 -23.47
CA MET A 1 3.13 6.74 -22.62
C MET A 1 2.12 7.37 -23.58
N PRO A 2 0.82 7.06 -23.46
CA PRO A 2 -0.19 7.76 -24.25
C PRO A 2 -0.08 9.27 -23.98
N ASP A 3 -0.08 10.08 -25.04
CA ASP A 3 0.03 11.52 -24.90
C ASP A 3 -1.30 12.05 -24.32
N PHE A 4 -1.21 12.78 -23.20
CA PHE A 4 -2.40 13.20 -22.44
C PHE A 4 -3.26 14.23 -23.19
N LYS A 5 -2.73 14.79 -24.27
CA LYS A 5 -3.39 15.79 -25.12
C LYS A 5 -4.51 15.18 -25.97
N ASP A 6 -4.40 13.92 -26.33
CA ASP A 6 -5.33 13.25 -27.25
C ASP A 6 -6.47 12.51 -26.52
N LEU A 7 -6.45 12.50 -25.19
CA LEU A 7 -7.47 11.83 -24.38
C LEU A 7 -8.75 12.67 -24.32
N THR A 8 -9.88 12.00 -24.51
CA THR A 8 -11.20 12.59 -24.28
C THR A 8 -11.39 12.93 -22.80
N HIS A 9 -12.40 13.74 -22.49
CA HIS A 9 -12.68 14.13 -21.11
C HIS A 9 -12.99 12.91 -20.24
N GLU A 10 -13.78 11.98 -20.79
CA GLU A 10 -14.17 10.73 -20.11
C GLU A 10 -12.96 9.84 -19.83
N GLN A 11 -12.00 9.78 -20.75
CA GLN A 11 -10.76 9.02 -20.55
C GLN A 11 -9.87 9.65 -19.47
N LYS A 12 -9.84 10.98 -19.39
CA LYS A 12 -9.13 11.70 -18.33
C LYS A 12 -9.77 11.44 -16.97
N ASP A 13 -11.10 11.48 -16.88
CA ASP A 13 -11.82 11.19 -15.64
C ASP A 13 -11.56 9.76 -15.17
N ALA A 14 -11.60 8.78 -16.08
CA ALA A 14 -11.28 7.39 -15.76
C ALA A 14 -9.85 7.23 -15.23
N LEU A 15 -8.88 7.93 -15.82
CA LEU A 15 -7.49 7.95 -15.34
C LEU A 15 -7.36 8.63 -13.98
N ILE A 16 -8.06 9.73 -13.74
CA ILE A 16 -8.06 10.42 -12.44
C ILE A 16 -8.57 9.47 -11.35
N VAL A 17 -9.68 8.77 -11.59
CA VAL A 17 -10.23 7.81 -10.62
C VAL A 17 -9.24 6.68 -10.33
N ASP A 18 -8.60 6.11 -11.36
CA ASP A 18 -7.60 5.05 -11.17
C ASP A 18 -6.37 5.55 -10.38
N LEU A 19 -5.88 6.74 -10.71
CA LEU A 19 -4.74 7.34 -10.02
C LEU A 19 -5.05 7.63 -8.54
N VAL A 20 -6.22 8.18 -8.24
CA VAL A 20 -6.67 8.43 -6.85
C VAL A 20 -6.75 7.11 -6.08
N LYS A 21 -7.31 6.05 -6.69
CA LYS A 21 -7.39 4.73 -6.07
C LYS A 21 -6.01 4.15 -5.76
N ARG A 22 -5.07 4.27 -6.69
CA ARG A 22 -3.69 3.80 -6.52
C ARG A 22 -2.95 4.60 -5.45
N LEU A 23 -3.15 5.91 -5.41
CA LEU A 23 -2.56 6.80 -4.42
C LEU A 23 -3.05 6.45 -3.01
N ASN A 24 -4.37 6.31 -2.81
CA ASN A 24 -4.95 5.88 -1.54
C ASN A 24 -4.41 4.51 -1.09
N ALA A 25 -4.24 3.56 -2.02
CA ALA A 25 -3.68 2.25 -1.69
C ALA A 25 -2.20 2.31 -1.27
N LEU A 26 -1.43 3.25 -1.83
CA LEU A 26 -0.04 3.48 -1.46
C LEU A 26 0.07 4.22 -0.13
N GLU A 27 -0.76 5.24 0.09
CA GLU A 27 -0.86 5.96 1.36
C GLU A 27 -1.25 5.00 2.49
N ALA A 28 -2.25 4.14 2.29
CA ALA A 28 -2.62 3.12 3.27
C ALA A 28 -1.50 2.09 3.54
N LYS A 29 -0.62 1.82 2.56
CA LYS A 29 0.57 0.98 2.76
C LYS A 29 1.66 1.73 3.52
N LEU A 30 1.80 3.03 3.31
CA LEU A 30 2.78 3.86 3.99
C LEU A 30 2.38 4.15 5.44
N GLU A 31 1.10 4.42 5.69
CA GLU A 31 0.50 4.53 7.02
C GLU A 31 0.60 3.23 7.82
N LYS A 32 0.76 2.08 7.14
CA LYS A 32 1.22 0.84 7.76
C LYS A 32 2.72 0.89 8.02
N ASN A 33 3.10 1.78 8.93
CA ASN A 33 4.42 1.76 9.55
C ASN A 33 4.48 0.64 10.62
N SER A 34 5.68 0.17 10.95
CA SER A 34 5.92 -0.84 12.01
C SER A 34 5.22 -0.48 13.34
N ARG A 35 4.98 0.82 13.57
CA ARG A 35 4.29 1.37 14.75
C ARG A 35 2.77 1.09 14.79
N ASN A 36 2.14 0.83 13.66
CA ASN A 36 0.75 0.41 13.49
C ASN A 36 0.66 -1.10 13.18
N SER A 37 1.79 -1.82 13.09
CA SER A 37 1.72 -3.26 12.96
C SER A 37 1.14 -3.83 14.25
N SER A 38 -0.06 -4.43 14.15
CA SER A 38 -0.72 -5.12 15.26
C SER A 38 0.07 -6.32 15.81
N LYS A 39 1.24 -6.61 15.26
CA LYS A 39 2.23 -7.46 15.92
C LYS A 39 2.97 -6.63 16.96
N PRO A 40 2.71 -6.84 18.27
CA PRO A 40 3.56 -6.25 19.28
C PRO A 40 5.01 -6.69 19.03
N PRO A 41 6.01 -5.80 19.20
CA PRO A 41 7.42 -6.19 19.12
C PRO A 41 7.78 -7.27 20.16
N SER A 42 6.90 -7.52 21.13
CA SER A 42 7.01 -8.54 22.18
C SER A 42 6.18 -9.82 21.89
N SER A 43 5.95 -10.18 20.62
CA SER A 43 5.42 -11.52 20.31
C SER A 43 6.53 -12.57 20.14
N ASP A 44 7.75 -12.13 19.82
CA ASP A 44 8.96 -12.92 19.95
C ASP A 44 9.62 -12.59 21.29
N GLY A 45 8.95 -12.98 22.39
CA GLY A 45 9.60 -12.98 23.69
C GLY A 45 10.91 -13.79 23.63
N PRO A 46 11.97 -13.39 24.38
CA PRO A 46 13.30 -14.03 24.36
C PRO A 46 13.29 -15.45 24.99
N GLY A 47 12.52 -16.37 24.41
CA GLY A 47 12.30 -17.71 24.94
C GLY A 47 11.72 -18.73 23.96
N ARG A 48 11.37 -18.36 22.72
CA ARG A 48 10.99 -19.37 21.71
C ARG A 48 12.24 -19.95 21.05
N LYS A 49 12.61 -21.16 21.46
CA LYS A 49 13.56 -21.99 20.70
C LYS A 49 12.98 -22.21 19.28
N PRO A 50 13.77 -22.04 18.22
CA PRO A 50 13.31 -22.41 16.88
C PRO A 50 12.99 -23.91 16.90
N LYS A 51 11.80 -24.28 16.45
CA LYS A 51 11.48 -25.69 16.18
C LYS A 51 12.30 -26.07 14.94
N SER A 52 13.39 -26.82 15.15
CA SER A 52 14.06 -27.49 14.04
C SER A 52 13.14 -28.60 13.51
N LEU A 53 13.26 -28.82 12.19
CA LEU A 53 12.57 -29.85 11.42
C LEU A 53 12.86 -31.27 11.95
#